data_AF-A0A9C9TCU7-F1
#
_entry.id   AF-A0A9C9TCU7-F1
#
_cell.length_a   1.000
_cell.length_b   1.000
_cell.length_c   1.000
_cell.angle_alpha   90.00
_cell.angle_beta   90.00
_cell.angle_gamma   90.00
#
_symmetry.space_group_name_H-M   'P 1'
#
loop_
_entity.id
_entity.type
_entity.pdbx_description
1 polymer ?
#
loop_
_entity_poly.entity_id
_entity_poly.type
_entity_poly.pdbx_seq_one_letter_code
_entity_poly.pdbx_strand_id
1 'polypeptide(L)' 'MLHWRVILLAALAVLLMIAGLFMLILPDPYEGPVIYRMDEEHTIRALDALGLFLVLLGCALSWSAGILWQRQMYPS' A
#
# COMPACT_ATOMS: atom_id res chain seq x y z
N MET A 1 1.17 -0.50 -30.27
CA MET A 1 0.16 0.38 -29.64
C MET A 1 0.58 0.54 -28.18
N LEU A 2 1.05 1.71 -27.77
CA LEU A 2 1.49 1.93 -26.40
C LEU A 2 0.24 1.99 -25.50
N HIS A 3 0.03 0.98 -24.66
CA HIS A 3 -1.12 0.93 -23.77
C HIS A 3 -0.91 1.87 -22.58
N TRP A 4 -1.14 3.16 -22.81
CA TRP A 4 -0.92 4.25 -21.84
C TRP A 4 -1.53 3.99 -20.46
N ARG A 5 -2.69 3.31 -20.43
CA ARG A 5 -3.38 2.91 -19.19
C ARG A 5 -2.54 1.95 -18.34
N VAL A 6 -1.82 1.01 -18.97
CA VAL A 6 -0.95 0.05 -18.27
C VAL A 6 0.27 0.76 -17.71
N ILE A 7 0.84 1.70 -18.47
CA ILE A 7 2.00 2.50 -18.03
C ILE A 7 1.63 3.36 -16.82
N LEU A 8 0.46 4.01 -16.84
CA LEU A 8 -0.02 4.81 -15.73
C LEU A 8 -0.29 3.96 -14.48
N LEU A 9 -0.88 2.77 -14.63
CA LEU A 9 -1.12 1.85 -13.50
C LEU A 9 0.19 1.31 -12.92
N ALA A 10 1.17 1.00 -13.78
CA ALA A 10 2.50 0.55 -13.33
C ALA A 10 3.24 1.68 -12.58
N ALA A 11 3.20 2.91 -13.09
CA ALA A 11 3.78 4.07 -12.42
C ALA A 11 3.11 4.33 -11.06
N LEU A 12 1.78 4.25 -10.99
CA LEU A 12 1.03 4.38 -9.74
C LEU A 12 1.43 3.31 -8.70
N ALA A 13 1.58 2.05 -9.14
CA ALA A 13 2.00 0.95 -8.27
C ALA A 13 3.41 1.19 -7.69
N VAL A 14 4.34 1.67 -8.51
CA VAL A 14 5.70 2.01 -8.05
C VAL A 14 5.67 3.14 -7.03
N LEU A 15 4.88 4.19 -7.28
CA LEU A 15 4.76 5.32 -6.34
C LEU A 15 4.16 4.90 -5.00
N LEU A 16 3.13 4.04 -5.00
CA LEU A 16 2.53 3.50 -3.78
C LEU A 16 3.52 2.60 -3.02
N MET A 17 4.33 1.79 -3.73
CA MET A 17 5.37 0.98 -3.12
C MET A 17 6.43 1.87 -2.43
N ILE A 18 6.89 2.93 -3.10
CA ILE A 18 7.83 3.89 -2.54
C ILE A 18 7.23 4.58 -1.30
N ALA A 19 5.97 5.00 -1.36
CA ALA A 19 5.28 5.60 -0.21
C ALA A 19 5.21 4.63 0.99
N GLY A 20 4.92 3.34 0.75
CA GLY A 20 4.94 2.32 1.79
C GLY A 20 6.33 2.12 2.42
N LEU A 21 7.38 2.12 1.60
CA LEU A 21 8.77 2.04 2.08
C LEU A 21 9.15 3.28 2.90
N PHE A 22 8.73 4.48 2.46
CA PHE A 22 8.93 5.71 3.21
C PHE A 22 8.23 5.67 4.57
N MET A 23 7.02 5.11 4.62
CA MET A 23 6.29 4.96 5.88
C MET A 23 6.97 3.97 6.83
N LEU A 24 7.55 2.90 6.30
CA LEU A 24 8.27 1.89 7.09
C LEU A 24 9.61 2.40 7.63
N ILE A 25 10.32 3.22 6.85
CA ILE A 25 11.62 3.77 7.24
C ILE A 25 11.51 5.05 8.08
N LEU A 26 10.31 5.66 8.14
CA LEU A 26 10.11 6.87 8.91
C LEU A 26 10.36 6.55 10.39
N PRO A 27 11.37 7.16 11.04
CA PRO A 27 11.61 6.91 12.45
C PRO A 27 10.37 7.34 13.22
N ASP A 28 10.00 6.56 14.24
CA ASP A 28 8.96 6.97 15.16
C ASP A 28 9.25 8.38 15.66
N PRO A 29 8.23 9.26 15.74
CA PRO A 29 8.44 10.57 16.32
C PRO A 29 8.91 10.35 17.76
N TYR A 30 10.21 10.55 17.98
CA TYR A 30 10.84 10.52 19.29
C TYR A 30 10.35 11.74 20.07
N GLU A 31 9.17 11.64 20.67
CA GLU A 31 8.76 12.52 21.75
C GLU A 31 9.56 12.10 23.01
N GLY A 32 10.66 12.79 23.31
CA GLY A 32 11.38 12.58 24.57
C GLY A 32 10.61 13.13 25.79
N PRO A 33 11.03 12.84 27.03
CA PRO A 33 12.12 11.96 27.46
C PRO A 33 11.61 10.71 28.22
N VAL A 34 12.35 9.60 28.08
CA VAL A 34 12.34 8.36 28.89
C VAL A 34 11.43 8.40 30.13
N ILE A 35 10.14 8.13 29.97
CA ILE A 35 9.21 7.82 31.06
C ILE A 35 8.40 6.59 30.64
N TYR A 36 8.93 5.46 31.09
CA TYR A 36 8.15 4.41 31.75
C TYR A 36 7.30 3.45 30.90
N ARG A 37 7.81 2.21 30.88
CA ARG A 37 7.15 0.93 30.56
C ARG A 37 6.75 0.71 29.11
N MET A 38 7.59 -0.10 28.46
CA MET A 38 7.14 -1.30 27.76
C MET A 38 5.76 -1.75 28.26
N ASP A 39 4.72 -1.47 27.49
CA ASP A 39 3.60 -2.39 27.43
C ASP A 39 3.76 -3.11 26.08
N GLU A 40 4.32 -4.30 26.18
CA GLU A 40 4.90 -5.12 25.10
C GLU A 40 3.86 -5.74 24.17
N GLU A 41 2.57 -5.40 24.31
CA GLU A 41 1.51 -6.26 23.75
C GLU A 41 0.56 -5.61 22.74
N HIS A 42 0.32 -4.30 22.67
CA HIS A 42 -0.89 -3.82 21.96
C HIS A 42 -0.81 -2.51 21.17
N THR A 43 0.36 -2.07 20.72
CA THR A 43 0.39 -0.94 19.76
C THR A 43 0.24 -1.48 18.35
N ILE A 44 -0.97 -1.89 17.97
CA ILE A 44 -1.39 -1.83 16.55
C ILE A 44 -1.23 -0.36 16.18
N ARG A 45 -0.07 -0.01 15.63
CA ARG A 45 0.22 1.38 15.29
C ARG A 45 -0.78 1.78 14.22
N ALA A 46 -1.26 3.02 14.28
CA ALA A 46 -2.13 3.56 13.23
C ALA A 46 -1.50 3.36 11.83
N LEU A 47 -0.16 3.32 11.77
CA LEU A 47 0.64 2.95 10.60
C LEU A 47 0.37 1.52 10.09
N ASP A 48 0.24 0.52 10.97
CA ASP A 48 0.01 -0.87 10.57
C ASP A 48 -1.41 -1.06 10.02
N ALA A 49 -2.40 -0.41 10.65
CA ALA A 49 -3.77 -0.39 10.13
C ALA A 49 -3.84 0.31 8.76
N LEU A 50 -3.12 1.41 8.59
CA LEU A 50 -3.03 2.15 7.33
C LEU A 50 -2.27 1.33 6.27
N GLY A 51 -1.21 0.63 6.66
CA GLY A 51 -0.47 -0.30 5.80
C GLY A 51 -1.33 -1.46 5.32
N LEU A 52 -2.07 -2.11 6.23
CA LEU A 52 -3.00 -3.19 5.90
C LEU A 52 -4.09 -2.70 4.95
N PHE A 53 -4.66 -1.52 5.20
CA PHE A 53 -5.66 -0.92 4.33
C PHE A 53 -5.11 -0.66 2.91
N LEU A 54 -3.91 -0.08 2.81
CA LEU A 54 -3.24 0.15 1.52
C LEU A 54 -2.98 -1.15 0.76
N VAL A 55 -2.55 -2.21 1.45
CA VAL A 55 -2.31 -3.54 0.84
C VAL A 55 -3.62 -4.13 0.30
N LEU A 56 -4.70 -4.12 1.09
CA LEU A 56 -6.01 -4.61 0.66
C LEU A 56 -6.53 -3.83 -0.56
N LEU A 57 -6.38 -2.50 -0.53
CA LEU A 57 -6.81 -1.63 -1.62
C LEU A 57 -5.99 -1.88 -2.90
N GLY A 58 -4.67 -2.04 -2.78
CA GLY A 58 -3.79 -2.39 -3.90
C GLY A 58 -4.15 -3.75 -4.51
N CYS A 59 -4.47 -4.74 -3.67
CA CYS A 59 -4.89 -6.07 -4.11
C CYS A 59 -6.25 -6.02 -4.86
N ALA A 60 -7.22 -5.26 -4.34
CA ALA A 60 -8.51 -5.08 -5.02
C ALA A 60 -8.38 -4.36 -6.37
N LEU A 61 -7.51 -3.34 -6.46
CA LEU A 61 -7.24 -2.63 -7.71
C LEU A 61 -6.53 -3.53 -8.74
N SER A 62 -5.54 -4.33 -8.33
CA SER A 62 -4.85 -5.23 -9.25
C SER A 62 -5.78 -6.36 -9.74
N TRP A 63 -6.61 -6.90 -8.84
CA TRP A 63 -7.60 -7.92 -9.17
C TRP A 63 -8.66 -7.39 -10.14
N SER A 64 -9.22 -6.21 -9.88
CA SER A 64 -10.22 -5.59 -10.75
C SER A 64 -9.65 -5.25 -12.14
N ALA A 65 -8.39 -4.82 -12.21
CA ALA A 65 -7.69 -4.63 -13.48
C ALA A 65 -7.54 -5.96 -14.25
N GLY A 66 -7.24 -7.06 -13.55
CA GLY A 66 -7.19 -8.42 -14.12
C GLY A 66 -8.54 -8.87 -14.68
N ILE A 67 -9.63 -8.70 -13.92
CA ILE A 67 -11.00 -8.98 -14.38
C ILE A 67 -11.33 -8.15 -15.61
N LEU A 68 -11.03 -6.85 -15.59
CA LEU A 68 -11.33 -5.95 -16.70
C LEU A 68 -10.56 -6.33 -17.96
N TRP A 69 -9.30 -6.73 -17.82
CA TRP A 69 -8.49 -7.24 -18.93
C TRP A 69 -9.06 -8.55 -19.50
N GLN A 70 -9.44 -9.49 -18.63
CA GLN A 70 -10.02 -10.77 -19.04
C GLN A 70 -11.34 -10.56 -19.81
N ARG A 71 -12.19 -9.65 -19.34
CA ARG A 71 -13.44 -9.26 -20.03
C ARG A 71 -13.21 -8.61 -21.39
N GLN A 72 -12.10 -7.90 -21.57
CA GLN A 72 -11.75 -7.28 -22.86
C GLN A 72 -11.13 -8.27 -23.85
N MET A 73 -10.40 -9.28 -23.36
CA MET A 73 -9.77 -10.30 -24.22
C MET A 73 -10.69 -11.45 -24.63
N TYR A 74 -11.66 -11.79 -23.77
CA TYR A 74 -12.68 -12.80 -24.06
C TYR A 74 -14.06 -12.13 -24.08
N PRO A 75 -14.37 -11.29 -25.10
CA PRO A 75 -15.74 -10.87 -25.33
C PRO A 75 -16.53 -12.11 -25.74
N SER A 76 -17.30 -12.67 -24.81
CA SER A 76 -18.33 -13.68 -25.10
C SER A 76 -19.41 -13.11 -26.00
#